data_AF-A0A667ZT98-F1
#
_entry.id   AF-A0A667ZT98-F1
#
_cell.length_a   1.000
_cell.length_b   1.000
_cell.length_c   1.000
_cell.angle_alpha   90.00
_cell.angle_beta   90.00
_cell.angle_gamma   90.00
#
_symmetry.space_group_name_H-M   'P 1'
#
loop_
_entity.id
_entity.type
_entity.pdbx_description
1 polymer ?
#
loop_
_entity_poly.entity_id
_entity_poly.type
_entity_poly.pdbx_seq_one_letter_code
_entity_poly.pdbx_strand_id
1 'polypeptide(L)' 'MTQTVMGVYVIQKDGAEPGDDPEDIGVLLEGVEVLSGLGNIVIACALLFGLKLDGQRLLILV' A
#
# COMPACT_ATOMS: atom_id res chain seq x y z
N MET A 1 12.13 9.92 16.81
CA MET A 1 11.86 8.67 16.08
C MET A 1 10.45 8.78 15.53
N THR A 2 10.31 9.16 14.26
CA THR A 2 9.00 9.23 13.59
C THR A 2 8.54 7.80 13.35
N GLN A 3 7.73 7.29 14.28
CA GLN A 3 7.05 6.01 14.13
C GLN A 3 6.11 6.18 12.93
N THR A 4 6.34 5.47 11.83
CA THR A 4 5.42 5.47 10.69
C THR A 4 4.10 4.88 11.19
N VAL A 5 3.12 5.75 11.47
CA VAL A 5 1.80 5.32 11.96
C VAL A 5 1.00 4.71 10.82
N MET A 6 1.27 5.10 9.57
CA MET A 6 0.65 4.51 8.38
C MET A 6 1.53 4.72 7.15
N GLY A 7 1.55 3.77 6.21
CA GLY A 7 2.29 3.94 4.96
C GLY A 7 2.02 2.86 3.92
N VAL A 8 2.40 3.16 2.67
CA VAL A 8 2.47 2.18 1.58
C VAL A 8 3.88 1.62 1.55
N TYR A 9 4.01 0.30 1.38
CA TYR A 9 5.29 -0.35 1.13
C TYR A 9 5.32 -0.97 -0.26
N VAL A 10 6.53 -1.10 -0.80
CA VAL A 10 6.80 -1.75 -2.08
C VAL A 10 7.94 -2.73 -1.84
N ILE A 11 7.68 -4.01 -2.11
CA ILE A 11 8.70 -5.06 -2.13
C ILE A 11 9.16 -5.21 -3.57
N GLN A 12 10.46 -5.04 -3.80
CA GLN A 12 11.07 -5.34 -5.10
C GLN A 12 11.71 -6.71 -5.05
N LYS A 13 11.68 -7.42 -6.19
CA LYS A 13 12.38 -8.69 -6.33
C LYS A 13 13.89 -8.47 -6.19
N ASP A 14 14.59 -9.46 -5.66
CA ASP A 14 16.04 -9.44 -5.62
C ASP A 14 16.61 -9.30 -7.04
N GLY A 15 17.44 -8.27 -7.24
CA GLY A 15 18.03 -7.95 -8.53
C GLY A 15 17.13 -7.17 -9.50
N ALA A 16 15.97 -6.66 -9.05
CA ALA A 16 15.09 -5.82 -9.87
C ALA A 16 15.79 -4.52 -10.31
N GLU A 17 15.59 -4.15 -11.56
CA GLU A 17 16.04 -2.89 -12.14
C GLU A 17 15.00 -1.77 -11.92
N PRO A 18 15.41 -0.49 -11.98
CA PRO A 18 14.48 0.63 -11.91
C PRO A 18 13.44 0.56 -13.04
N GLY A 19 12.18 0.30 -12.68
CA GLY A 19 11.08 0.19 -13.63
C GLY A 19 10.51 -1.22 -13.78
N ASP A 20 11.13 -2.23 -13.17
CA ASP A 20 10.56 -3.56 -13.07
C ASP A 20 9.30 -3.56 -12.19
N ASP A 21 8.41 -4.51 -12.48
CA ASP A 21 7.21 -4.71 -11.67
C ASP A 21 7.61 -5.14 -10.24
N PRO A 22 7.07 -4.47 -9.21
CA PRO A 22 7.34 -4.85 -7.83
C PRO A 22 6.80 -6.25 -7.53
N GLU A 23 7.46 -6.94 -6.60
CA GLU A 23 7.02 -8.23 -6.10
C GLU A 23 5.71 -8.12 -5.34
N ASP A 24 5.61 -7.10 -4.49
CA ASP A 24 4.41 -6.80 -3.73
C ASP A 24 4.25 -5.31 -3.47
N ILE A 25 3.00 -4.87 -3.37
CA ILE A 25 2.64 -3.53 -2.93
C ILE A 25 1.52 -3.69 -1.90
N GLY A 26 1.69 -3.06 -0.75
CA GLY A 26 0.74 -3.14 0.33
C GLY A 26 0.67 -1.89 1.19
N VAL A 27 -0.21 -1.94 2.19
CA VAL A 27 -0.45 -0.88 3.15
C VAL A 27 -0.20 -1.41 4.56
N LEU A 28 0.49 -0.61 5.35
CA LEU A 28 0.85 -0.88 6.73
C LEU A 28 0.26 0.21 7.63
N LEU A 29 -0.46 -0.19 8.67
CA LEU A 29 -1.00 0.69 9.71
C LEU A 29 -0.40 0.27 11.05
N GLU A 30 0.19 1.22 11.76
CA GLU A 30 0.79 1.04 13.09
C GLU A 30 1.81 -0.11 13.18
N GLY A 31 2.53 -0.40 12.10
CA GLY A 31 3.46 -1.54 12.07
C GLY A 31 2.84 -2.86 11.58
N VAL A 32 1.54 -2.90 11.31
CA VAL A 32 0.80 -4.09 10.89
C VAL A 32 0.43 -4.00 9.42
N GLU A 33 0.76 -5.03 8.64
CA GLU A 33 0.28 -5.19 7.27
C GLU A 33 -1.24 -5.40 7.29
N VAL A 34 -1.97 -4.52 6.61
CA VAL A 34 -3.43 -4.60 6.49
C VAL A 34 -3.89 -4.93 5.08
N LEU A 35 -3.06 -4.64 4.08
CA LEU A 35 -3.31 -4.94 2.67
C LEU A 35 -1.99 -5.35 2.01
N SER A 36 -2.05 -6.37 1.16
CA SER A 36 -0.95 -6.84 0.31
C SER A 36 -1.49 -7.30 -1.04
N GLY A 37 -0.61 -7.52 -2.01
CA GLY A 37 -0.95 -7.96 -3.37
C GLY A 37 -1.65 -6.90 -4.21
N LEU A 38 -1.51 -5.61 -3.90
CA LEU A 38 -2.27 -4.54 -4.54
C LEU A 38 -1.83 -4.23 -5.98
N GLY A 39 -0.63 -4.68 -6.37
CA GLY A 39 -0.09 -4.59 -7.74
C GLY A 39 0.11 -3.17 -8.29
N ASN A 40 -0.37 -2.13 -7.62
CA ASN A 40 -0.25 -0.74 -8.04
C ASN A 40 -0.18 0.22 -6.85
N ILE A 41 0.82 1.09 -6.85
CA ILE A 41 1.06 2.07 -5.79
C ILE A 41 -0.07 3.11 -5.67
N VAL A 42 -0.72 3.45 -6.79
CA VAL A 42 -1.86 4.38 -6.82
C VAL A 42 -3.06 3.76 -6.11
N ILE A 43 -3.29 2.45 -6.30
CA ILE A 43 -4.36 1.72 -5.62
C ILE A 43 -4.06 1.65 -4.12
N ALA A 44 -2.82 1.33 -3.74
CA ALA A 44 -2.40 1.31 -2.33
C ALA A 44 -2.55 2.67 -1.64
N CYS A 45 -2.13 3.75 -2.30
CA CYS A 45 -2.35 5.11 -1.81
C CYS A 45 -3.85 5.43 -1.69
N ALA A 46 -4.66 5.07 -2.69
CA ALA A 46 -6.10 5.30 -2.63
C ALA A 46 -6.73 4.57 -1.42
N LEU A 47 -6.40 3.29 -1.24
CA LEU A 47 -6.92 2.49 -0.13
C LEU A 47 -6.45 3.00 1.23
N LEU A 48 -5.20 3.45 1.35
CA LEU A 48 -4.68 4.08 2.57
C LEU A 48 -5.49 5.32 2.98
N PHE A 49 -5.93 6.13 2.01
CA PHE A 49 -6.77 7.31 2.26
C PHE A 49 -8.28 7.01 2.28
N GLY A 50 -8.69 5.74 2.19
CA GLY A 50 -10.11 5.36 2.07
C GLY A 50 -10.77 5.88 0.80
N LEU A 51 -9.97 6.24 -0.21
CA LEU A 51 -10.42 6.66 -1.52
C LEU A 51 -10.84 5.45 -2.33
N LYS A 52 -11.86 5.67 -3.12
CA LYS A 52 -12.73 4.62 -3.59
C LYS A 52 -12.92 4.77 -5.08
N LEU A 53 -12.50 3.77 -5.83
CA LEU A 53 -12.54 3.80 -7.29
C LEU A 53 -13.95 3.46 -7.85
N ASP A 54 -14.81 2.78 -7.07
CA ASP A 54 -16.16 2.35 -7.52
C ASP A 54 -17.19 2.17 -6.37
N GLY A 55 -17.97 3.21 -6.00
CA GLY A 55 -19.34 3.02 -5.46
C GLY A 55 -19.60 2.38 -4.06
N GLN A 56 -18.81 1.45 -3.50
CA GLN A 56 -18.97 0.88 -2.12
C GLN A 56 -18.00 1.39 -1.01
N ARG A 57 -18.52 1.87 0.15
CA ARG A 57 -17.73 2.56 1.21
C ARG A 57 -16.73 1.59 1.85
N LEU A 58 -15.43 1.84 1.73
CA LEU A 58 -14.41 1.19 2.56
C LEU A 58 -14.02 2.18 3.67
N LEU A 59 -14.32 1.82 4.92
CA LEU A 59 -13.93 2.57 6.10
C LEU A 59 -12.53 2.08 6.52
N ILE A 60 -11.48 2.64 5.95
CA ILE A 60 -10.18 2.64 6.62
C ILE A 60 -10.05 4.05 7.21
N LEU A 61 -10.70 4.22 8.36
CA LEU A 61 -10.60 5.43 9.18
C LEU A 61 -9.44 5.19 10.14
N VAL A 62 -8.41 6.03 10.06
CA VAL A 62 -7.43 6.21 11.15
C VAL A 62 -7.76 7.51 11.87
#